data_AF-A0A1Y1QIK9-F1
#
_entry.id   AF-A0A1Y1QIK9-F1
#
_cell.length_a   1.000
_cell.length_b   1.000
_cell.length_c   1.000
_cell.angle_alpha   90.00
_cell.angle_beta   90.00
_cell.angle_gamma   90.00
#
_symmetry.space_group_name_H-M   'P 1'
#
loop_
_entity.id
_entity.type
_entity.pdbx_description
1 polymer ?
#
loop_
_entity_poly.entity_id
_entity_poly.type
_entity_poly.pdbx_seq_one_letter_code
_entity_poly.pdbx_strand_id
1 'polypeptide(L)' 'LEGRKPYQMMRVELPVSLDCFPEISAGKQRFTLRFVNADMMADRGKQIKKDIQFTLVLCNF' A
#
# COMPACT_ATOMS: atom_id res chain seq x y z
N LEU A 1 -8.52 11.96 -28.53
CA LEU A 1 -8.57 10.99 -27.41
C LEU A 1 -7.19 11.02 -26.73
N GLU A 2 -6.93 12.07 -25.96
CA GLU A 2 -5.68 12.22 -25.20
C GLU A 2 -5.60 11.05 -24.20
N GLY A 3 -4.64 10.16 -24.42
CA GLY A 3 -4.50 8.92 -23.65
C GLY A 3 -4.32 9.20 -22.17
N ARG A 4 -5.11 8.52 -21.33
CA ARG A 4 -5.00 8.59 -19.87
C ARG A 4 -3.55 8.29 -19.47
N LYS A 5 -2.78 9.31 -19.06
CA LYS A 5 -1.40 9.12 -18.62
C LYS A 5 -1.37 8.11 -17.47
N PRO A 6 -0.41 7.16 -17.44
CA PRO A 6 -0.30 6.20 -16.35
C PRO A 6 0.01 6.95 -15.05
N TYR A 7 -0.65 6.56 -13.95
CA TYR A 7 -0.29 7.06 -12.62
C TYR A 7 1.18 6.75 -12.33
N GLN A 8 1.93 7.77 -11.92
CA GLN A 8 3.38 7.64 -11.71
C GLN A 8 3.74 7.52 -10.23
N MET A 9 2.81 7.85 -9.33
CA MET A 9 3.03 7.80 -7.89
C MET A 9 1.77 7.34 -7.17
N MET A 10 1.98 6.54 -6.13
CA MET A 10 0.95 6.08 -5.21
C MET A 10 1.36 6.45 -3.79
N ARG A 11 0.44 7.06 -3.04
CA ARG A 11 0.60 7.32 -1.61
C ARG A 11 -0.42 6.48 -0.84
N VAL A 12 0.05 5.86 0.23
CA VAL A 12 -0.77 5.11 1.18
C VAL A 12 -0.64 5.80 2.53
N GLU A 13 -1.76 6.26 3.07
CA GLU A 13 -1.79 6.96 4.36
C GLU A 13 -2.45 6.04 5.38
N LEU A 14 -1.80 5.93 6.54
CA LEU A 14 -2.21 5.08 7.65
C LEU A 14 -2.32 5.87 8.95
N PRO A 15 -3.30 5.55 9.82
CA PRO A 15 -3.33 6.06 11.18
C PRO A 15 -2.02 5.75 11.94
N VAL A 16 -1.50 6.74 12.66
CA VAL A 16 -0.27 6.61 13.47
C VAL A 16 -0.39 5.52 14.55
N SER A 17 -1.60 5.21 14.99
CA SER A 17 -1.87 4.16 15.98
C SER A 17 -1.77 2.73 15.43
N LEU A 18 -1.59 2.55 14.12
CA LEU A 18 -1.45 1.23 13.51
C LEU A 18 0.03 0.86 13.38
N ASP A 19 0.41 -0.20 14.07
CA ASP A 19 1.76 -0.75 14.01
C ASP A 19 1.94 -1.69 12.80
N CYS A 20 1.76 -1.13 11.60
CA CYS A 20 1.80 -1.87 10.35
C CYS A 20 2.32 -1.03 9.19
N PHE A 21 2.81 -1.71 8.17
CA PHE A 21 3.18 -1.07 6.91
C PHE A 21 2.64 -1.85 5.71
N PRO A 22 2.39 -1.17 4.57
CA PRO A 22 1.97 -1.82 3.34
C PRO A 22 3.18 -2.35 2.57
N GLU A 23 3.23 -3.66 2.34
CA GLU A 23 4.03 -4.24 1.26
C GLU A 23 3.26 -4.06 -0.06
N ILE A 24 3.91 -3.52 -1.08
CA ILE A 24 3.26 -3.22 -2.36
C ILE A 24 3.89 -4.06 -3.45
N SER A 25 3.07 -4.79 -4.20
CA SER A 25 3.47 -5.45 -5.45
C SER A 25 2.68 -4.87 -6.60
N ALA A 26 3.37 -4.30 -7.59
CA ALA A 26 2.75 -3.68 -8.75
C ALA A 26 2.99 -4.54 -10.00
N GLY A 27 1.91 -4.99 -10.64
CA GLY A 27 1.90 -5.56 -11.98
C GLY A 27 1.47 -4.52 -13.02
N LYS A 28 1.44 -4.91 -14.30
CA LYS A 28 1.15 -4.00 -15.42
C LYS A 28 -0.19 -3.25 -15.32
N GLN A 29 -1.20 -3.86 -14.72
CA GLN A 29 -2.58 -3.33 -14.65
C GLN A 29 -3.14 -3.25 -13.24
N ARG A 30 -2.48 -3.89 -12.26
CA ARG A 30 -3.01 -4.09 -10.91
C ARG A 30 -1.87 -3.97 -9.92
N PHE A 31 -2.17 -3.40 -8.77
CA PHE A 31 -1.28 -3.43 -7.62
C PHE A 31 -1.99 -4.15 -6.48
N THR A 32 -1.20 -4.79 -5.63
CA THR A 32 -1.64 -5.48 -4.42
C THR A 32 -0.97 -4.79 -3.24
N LEU A 33 -1.76 -4.40 -2.25
CA LEU A 33 -1.27 -3.95 -0.95
C LEU A 33 -1.46 -5.09 0.04
N ARG A 34 -0.38 -5.44 0.74
CA ARG A 34 -0.39 -6.44 1.81
C ARG A 34 0.12 -5.78 3.09
N PHE A 35 -0.79 -5.51 4.01
CA PHE A 35 -0.42 -4.94 5.30
C PHE A 35 0.16 -6.02 6.22
N VAL A 36 1.34 -5.74 6.76
CA VAL A 36 2.05 -6.63 7.67
C VAL A 36 2.39 -5.90 8.96
N ASN A 37 2.55 -6.63 10.05
CA ASN A 37 2.97 -6.05 11.33
C ASN A 37 4.38 -5.47 11.21
N ALA A 38 4.63 -4.32 11.83
CA ALA A 38 5.92 -3.63 11.82
C ALA A 38 6.91 -4.18 12.87
N ASP A 39 6.77 -5.44 13.27
CA ASP A 39 7.63 -6.08 14.26
C ASP A 39 9.06 -6.25 13.71
N MET A 40 10.00 -5.47 14.25
CA MET A 40 11.42 -5.45 13.87
C MET A 40 12.14 -6.79 14.09
N MET A 41 11.59 -7.69 14.90
CA MET A 41 12.22 -8.98 15.23
C MET A 41 11.83 -10.10 14.25
N ALA A 42 10.84 -9.86 13.36
CA ALA A 42 10.34 -10.86 12.43
C ALA A 42 10.93 -10.64 11.03
N ASP A 43 11.72 -11.62 10.56
CA ASP A 43 12.36 -11.65 9.23
C ASP A 43 11.35 -11.53 8.06
N ARG A 44 10.07 -11.83 8.31
CA ARG A 44 8.93 -11.46 7.46
C ARG A 44 7.75 -11.02 8.33
N GLY A 45 7.26 -9.81 8.10
CA GLY A 45 6.07 -9.30 8.76
C GLY A 45 4.87 -10.24 8.54
N LYS A 46 4.22 -10.66 9.64
CA LYS A 46 2.98 -11.44 9.55
C LYS A 46 1.87 -10.56 8.97
N GLN A 47 1.17 -11.06 7.96
CA GLN A 47 0.04 -10.36 7.37
C GLN A 47 -1.06 -10.14 8.40
N ILE A 48 -1.58 -8.92 8.39
CA ILE A 48 -2.69 -8.52 9.23
C ILE A 48 -3.99 -9.09 8.63
N LYS A 49 -4.77 -9.78 9.46
CA LYS A 49 -6.05 -10.41 9.07
C LYS A 49 -7.29 -9.56 9.40
N LYS A 50 -7.11 -8.43 10.09
CA LYS A 50 -8.17 -7.47 10.39
C LYS A 50 -8.29 -6.44 9.27
N ASP A 51 -9.46 -5.84 9.17
CA ASP A 51 -9.68 -4.70 8.29
C ASP A 51 -8.83 -3.51 8.75
N ILE A 52 -8.28 -2.80 7.77
CA ILE A 52 -7.48 -1.60 7.98
C ILE A 52 -8.16 -0.46 7.25
N GLN A 53 -8.42 0.62 7.98
CA GLN A 53 -8.83 1.88 7.39
C GLN A 53 -7.57 2.60 6.89
N PHE A 54 -7.51 2.88 5.59
CA PHE A 54 -6.40 3.56 4.95
C PHE A 54 -6.90 4.47 3.83
N THR A 55 -6.07 5.42 3.43
CA THR A 55 -6.33 6.27 2.26
C THR A 55 -5.33 5.95 1.17
N LEU A 56 -5.84 5.80 -0.05
CA LEU A 56 -5.06 5.56 -1.26
C LEU A 56 -5.17 6.78 -2.18
N VAL A 57 -4.03 7.38 -2.51
CA VAL A 57 -3.95 8.48 -3.47
C VAL A 57 -3.11 8.03 -4.67
N LEU A 58 -3.67 8.18 -5.88
CA LEU A 58 -2.97 7.94 -7.14
C LEU A 58 -2.70 9.28 -7.81
N CYS A 59 -1.42 9.62 -7.96
CA CYS A 59 -0.98 10.88 -8.55
C CYS A 59 -0.65 10.68 -10.04
N ASN A 60 -1.19 11.57 -10.87
CA ASN A 60 -0.92 11.65 -12.29
C ASN A 60 -0.47 13.07 -12.62
N PHE A 61 0.73 13.24 -13.18
CA PHE A 61 1.34 14.54 -13.49
C PHE A 61 1.21 14.88 -14.99
#